data_AF-A0AAW6Y2T4-F1
#
_entry.id   AF-A0AAW6Y2T4-F1
#
_cell.length_a   1.000
_cell.length_b   1.000
_cell.length_c   1.000
_cell.angle_alpha   90.00
_cell.angle_beta   90.00
_cell.angle_gamma   90.00
#
_symmetry.space_group_name_H-M   'P 1'
#
loop_
_entity.id
_entity.type
_entity.pdbx_description
1 polymer ?
#
loop_
_entity_poly.entity_id
_entity_poly.type
_entity_poly.pdbx_seq_one_letter_code
_entity_poly.pdbx_strand_id
1 'polypeptide(L)' 'QGAANFAMSMEELASLAKTAGAQVVSSYTQKREKYDSKTFVGAGKLEEIKRMVEADEISTVIVNNRLTPRQNINLEE' A
#
# COMPACT_ATOMS: atom_id res chain seq x y z
N GLN A 1 19.63 -9.21 3.74
CA GLN A 1 19.90 -7.90 3.12
C GLN A 1 18.58 -7.22 2.70
N GLY A 2 17.76 -7.79 1.80
CA GLY A 2 16.54 -7.13 1.31
C GLY A 2 15.40 -6.87 2.32
N ALA A 3 15.20 -7.74 3.32
CA ALA A 3 14.10 -7.58 4.28
C ALA A 3 14.29 -6.42 5.28
N ALA A 4 15.53 -6.19 5.73
CA ALA A 4 15.86 -5.08 6.63
C ALA A 4 15.67 -3.73 5.93
N ASN A 5 16.11 -3.63 4.66
CA ASN A 5 15.89 -2.43 3.85
C ASN A 5 14.40 -2.16 3.63
N PHE A 6 13.61 -3.20 3.35
CA PHE A 6 12.17 -3.04 3.17
C PHE A 6 11.48 -2.51 4.44
N ALA A 7 11.80 -3.07 5.61
CA ALA A 7 11.23 -2.61 6.88
C ALA A 7 11.59 -1.14 7.16
N MET A 8 12.85 -0.77 6.94
CA MET A 8 13.32 0.61 7.08
C MET A 8 12.59 1.57 6.13
N SER A 9 12.42 1.19 4.85
CA SER A 9 11.67 2.00 3.89
C SER A 9 10.20 2.18 4.27
N MET A 10 9.55 1.15 4.84
CA MET A 10 8.17 1.27 5.32
C MET A 10 8.07 2.20 6.55
N GLU A 11 9.04 2.14 7.46
CA GLU A 11 9.10 3.05 8.60
C GLU A 11 9.32 4.51 8.15
N GLU A 12 10.22 4.73 7.19
CA GLU A 12 10.45 6.04 6.58
C GLU A 12 9.17 6.55 5.89
N LEU A 13 8.50 5.70 5.10
CA LEU A 13 7.24 6.07 4.43
C LEU A 13 6.16 6.51 5.42
N ALA A 14 6.02 5.79 6.54
CA ALA A 14 5.09 6.16 7.60
C ALA A 14 5.49 7.48 8.27
N SER A 15 6.78 7.72 8.47
CA SER A 15 7.29 8.99 9.02
C SER A 15 7.03 10.18 8.08
N LEU A 16 7.23 10.00 6.77
CA LEU A 16 6.93 11.00 5.75
C LEU A 16 5.43 11.31 5.71
N ALA A 17 4.57 10.28 5.74
CA ALA A 17 3.12 10.46 5.78
C ALA A 17 2.68 11.26 7.00
N LYS A 18 3.22 10.94 8.20
CA LYS A 18 2.95 11.71 9.43
C LYS A 18 3.42 13.16 9.31
N THR A 19 4.59 13.39 8.74
CA THR A 19 5.14 14.74 8.51
C THR A 19 4.26 15.55 7.54
N ALA A 20 3.64 14.88 6.56
CA ALA A 20 2.66 15.47 5.65
C ALA A 20 1.27 15.67 6.27
N GLY A 21 1.09 15.35 7.56
CA GLY A 21 -0.18 15.54 8.28
C GLY A 21 -1.13 14.35 8.22
N ALA A 22 -0.72 13.21 7.66
CA ALA A 22 -1.55 12.00 7.64
C ALA A 22 -1.48 11.24 8.97
N GLN A 23 -2.62 10.69 9.39
CA GLN A 23 -2.67 9.69 10.45
C GLN A 23 -2.53 8.29 9.84
N VAL A 24 -1.39 7.63 10.09
CA VAL A 24 -1.17 6.25 9.61
C VAL A 24 -1.92 5.28 10.54
N VAL A 25 -3.04 4.76 10.06
CA VAL A 25 -3.92 3.84 10.84
C VAL A 25 -3.46 2.38 10.77
N SER A 26 -2.96 1.94 9.62
CA SER A 26 -2.57 0.54 9.35
C SER A 26 -1.48 0.48 8.27
N SER A 27 -0.72 -0.63 8.24
CA SER A 27 0.22 -0.92 7.17
C SER A 27 0.12 -2.38 6.74
N TYR A 28 0.35 -2.64 5.45
CA TYR A 28 0.22 -3.96 4.86
C TYR A 28 1.40 -4.31 4.00
N THR A 29 1.75 -5.60 4.04
CA THR A 29 2.82 -6.17 3.24
C THR A 29 2.35 -7.48 2.64
N GLN A 30 2.82 -7.80 1.45
CA GLN A 30 2.55 -9.09 0.80
C GLN A 30 3.85 -9.61 0.21
N LYS A 31 4.30 -10.77 0.69
CA LYS A 31 5.43 -11.47 0.09
C LYS A 31 4.96 -12.20 -1.17
N ARG A 32 5.62 -11.93 -2.30
CA ARG A 32 5.35 -12.56 -3.60
C ARG A 32 6.55 -12.42 -4.53
N GLU A 33 6.69 -13.35 -5.49
CA GLU A 33 7.77 -13.31 -6.48
C GLU A 33 7.56 -12.24 -7.55
N LYS A 34 6.30 -12.01 -7.96
CA LYS A 34 5.94 -11.00 -8.95
C LYS A 34 4.68 -10.26 -8.51
N TYR A 35 4.66 -8.95 -8.73
CA TYR A 35 3.47 -8.12 -8.53
C TYR A 35 2.37 -8.49 -9.51
N ASP A 36 1.13 -8.24 -9.12
CA ASP A 36 0.01 -8.34 -10.05
C ASP A 36 0.10 -7.19 -11.05
N SER A 37 0.03 -7.51 -12.35
CA SER A 37 0.19 -6.52 -13.42
C SER A 37 -0.97 -5.53 -13.50
N LYS A 38 -2.13 -5.86 -12.92
CA LYS A 38 -3.31 -4.99 -12.89
C LYS A 38 -3.38 -4.18 -11.61
N THR A 39 -3.08 -4.76 -10.45
CA THR A 39 -3.41 -4.14 -9.14
C THR A 39 -2.26 -4.09 -8.15
N PHE A 40 -1.04 -4.50 -8.56
CA PHE A 40 0.17 -4.60 -7.72
C PHE A 40 0.09 -5.68 -6.62
N VAL A 41 -0.99 -5.69 -5.84
CA VAL A 41 -1.36 -6.71 -4.85
C VAL A 41 -2.25 -7.81 -5.45
N GLY A 42 -2.46 -8.92 -4.75
CA GLY A 42 -3.35 -9.99 -5.24
C GLY A 42 -4.81 -9.68 -4.94
N ALA A 43 -5.74 -10.24 -5.71
CA ALA A 43 -7.18 -10.02 -5.55
C ALA A 43 -7.68 -10.18 -4.10
N GLY A 44 -7.32 -11.25 -3.41
CA GLY A 44 -7.74 -11.44 -2.00
C GLY A 44 -7.18 -10.37 -1.06
N LYS A 45 -5.95 -9.89 -1.29
CA LYS A 45 -5.36 -8.81 -0.48
C LYS A 45 -5.99 -7.47 -0.81
N LEU A 46 -6.34 -7.25 -2.08
CA LEU A 46 -7.06 -6.06 -2.53
C LEU A 46 -8.44 -5.97 -1.86
N GLU A 47 -9.19 -7.08 -1.81
CA GLU A 47 -10.48 -7.12 -1.13
C GLU A 47 -10.38 -6.89 0.38
N GLU A 48 -9.31 -7.37 1.02
CA GLU A 48 -9.05 -7.10 2.44
C GLU A 48 -8.76 -5.61 2.68
N ILE A 49 -7.93 -4.99 1.83
CA ILE A 49 -7.62 -3.56 1.90
C ILE A 49 -8.88 -2.73 1.66
N LYS A 50 -9.70 -3.08 0.65
CA LYS A 50 -10.95 -2.37 0.32
C LYS A 50 -11.92 -2.36 1.51
N ARG A 51 -12.14 -3.53 2.13
CA ARG A 51 -12.99 -3.65 3.32
C ARG A 51 -12.50 -2.79 4.48
N MET A 52 -11.19 -2.72 4.72
CA MET A 52 -10.62 -1.86 5.74
C MET A 52 -10.83 -0.38 5.41
N VAL A 53 -10.55 0.03 4.17
CA VAL A 53 -10.73 1.42 3.74
C VAL A 53 -12.17 1.87 3.96
N GLU A 54 -13.14 1.01 3.67
CA GLU A 54 -14.56 1.27 3.91
C GLU A 54 -14.91 1.28 5.41
N ALA A 55 -14.40 0.32 6.19
CA ALA A 55 -14.74 0.18 7.60
C ALA A 55 -14.12 1.27 8.50
N ASP A 56 -12.89 1.69 8.20
CA ASP A 56 -12.12 2.68 8.96
C ASP A 56 -12.18 4.09 8.32
N GLU A 57 -13.02 4.29 7.30
CA GLU A 57 -13.21 5.56 6.58
C GLU A 57 -11.88 6.19 6.11
N ILE A 58 -10.98 5.35 5.57
CA ILE A 58 -9.64 5.78 5.16
C ILE A 58 -9.73 6.62 3.89
N SER A 59 -9.26 7.86 3.96
CA SER A 59 -9.29 8.80 2.83
C SER A 59 -8.11 8.67 1.87
N THR A 60 -7.03 7.99 2.27
CA THR A 60 -5.79 7.93 1.46
C THR A 60 -5.05 6.62 1.67
N VAL A 61 -4.66 5.99 0.55
CA VAL A 61 -3.81 4.80 0.51
C VAL A 61 -2.46 5.18 -0.11
N ILE A 62 -1.36 4.84 0.57
CA ILE A 62 0.00 5.12 0.11
C ILE A 62 0.69 3.79 -0.25
N VAL A 63 1.25 3.71 -1.46
CA VAL A 63 1.96 2.51 -1.94
C VAL A 63 3.46 2.75 -1.94
N ASN A 64 4.22 1.86 -1.28
CA ASN A 64 5.69 1.92 -1.20
C ASN A 64 6.39 1.43 -2.48
N ASN A 65 5.83 1.73 -3.64
CA ASN A 65 6.45 1.46 -4.94
C ASN A 65 5.80 2.31 -6.03
N ARG A 66 6.50 2.48 -7.16
CA ARG A 66 5.89 3.11 -8.33
C ARG A 66 4.82 2.19 -8.92
N LEU A 67 3.62 2.73 -9.06
CA LEU A 67 2.54 2.11 -9.80
C LEU A 67 2.65 2.47 -11.28
N THR A 68 2.33 1.51 -12.14
CA THR A 68 2.08 1.79 -13.56
C THR A 68 0.77 2.56 -13.72
N PRO A 69 0.56 3.30 -14.84
CA PRO A 69 -0.69 4.01 -15.09
C PRO A 69 -1.92 3.10 -15.00
N ARG A 70 -1.80 1.87 -15.51
CA ARG A 70 -2.86 0.85 -15.42
C ARG A 70 -3.16 0.43 -13.99
N GLN A 71 -2.14 0.35 -13.13
CA GLN A 71 -2.33 -0.01 -11.72
C GLN A 71 -3.02 1.10 -10.93
N ASN A 72 -2.69 2.37 -11.19
CA ASN A 72 -3.40 3.50 -10.58
C ASN A 72 -4.90 3.42 -10.92
N ILE A 73 -5.24 3.33 -12.21
CA ILE A 73 -6.64 3.25 -12.65
C ILE A 73 -7.38 2.10 -11.95
N ASN A 74 -6.83 0.89 -11.96
CA ASN A 74 -7.51 -0.26 -11.34
C ASN A 74 -7.56 -0.21 -9.81
N LEU A 75 -6.73 0.60 -9.14
CA LEU A 75 -6.74 0.77 -7.69
C LEU A 75 -7.66 1.92 -7.26
N GLU A 76 -7.99 2.83 -8.17
CA GLU A 76 -8.95 3.92 -7.97
C GLU A 76 -10.42 3.46 -8.15
N GLU A 77 -10.66 2.34 -8.82
CA GLU A 77 -12.00 1.71 -9.01
C GLU A 77 -12.42 0.78 -7.84
#